data_AF-A0A7S1WQU6-F1
#
_entry.id   AF-A0A7S1WQU6-F1
#
_cell.length_a   1.000
_cell.length_b   1.000
_cell.length_c   1.000
_cell.angle_alpha   90.00
_cell.angle_beta   90.00
_cell.angle_gamma   90.00
#
_symmetry.space_group_name_H-M   'P 1'
#
loop_
_entity.id
_entity.type
_entity.pdbx_description
1 polymer ?
#
loop_
_entity_poly.entity_id
_entity_poly.type
_entity_poly.pdbx_seq_one_letter_code
_entity_poly.pdbx_strand_id
1 'polypeptide(L)'
;SLPHAGSDQPPPTLHAACGEMANGPHDLLNRFCQKQSVRAHWDYFQLQAPPQVVWQASLNIPGVVLGFTRTGCSKKQAYDSVVRDFVEEYLGEWQGSLQAGEADKWSARSAGVVGVEGDAEAAEE
;
A
#
# COMPACT_ATOMS: atom_id res chain seq x y z
N SER A 1 -2.15 -48.14 36.61
CA SER A 1 -2.38 -47.95 35.17
C SER A 1 -1.68 -46.68 34.72
N LEU A 2 -0.69 -46.81 33.83
CA LEU A 2 -0.11 -45.75 33.00
C LEU A 2 -0.68 -45.93 31.58
N PRO A 3 -0.62 -44.96 30.65
CA PRO A 3 -0.72 -43.49 30.77
C PRO A 3 -1.77 -42.94 29.77
N HIS A 4 -2.23 -41.69 29.92
CA HIS A 4 -2.81 -40.97 28.77
C HIS A 4 -2.10 -39.64 28.56
N ALA A 5 -1.34 -39.64 27.46
CA ALA A 5 -1.14 -38.57 26.50
C ALA A 5 -0.97 -37.17 27.09
N GLY A 6 0.28 -36.71 27.06
CA GLY A 6 0.60 -35.30 27.10
C GLY A 6 -0.28 -34.53 26.13
N SER A 7 -1.01 -33.57 26.69
CA SER A 7 -1.59 -32.45 25.95
C SER A 7 -0.96 -31.18 26.50
N ASP A 8 0.37 -31.17 26.55
CA ASP A 8 1.19 -29.96 26.63
C ASP A 8 1.36 -29.39 25.21
N GLN A 9 0.24 -29.26 24.50
CA GLN A 9 0.20 -28.45 23.30
C GLN A 9 -0.47 -27.15 23.74
N PRO A 10 0.28 -26.05 23.93
CA PRO A 10 -0.36 -24.76 24.06
C PRO A 10 -1.31 -24.59 22.88
N PRO A 11 -2.49 -23.94 23.07
CA PRO A 11 -3.37 -23.62 21.94
C PRO A 11 -2.49 -23.01 20.86
N PRO A 12 -2.67 -23.35 19.57
CA PRO A 12 -1.85 -22.80 18.51
C PRO A 12 -1.78 -21.31 18.77
N THR A 13 -0.59 -20.84 19.13
CA THR A 13 -0.32 -19.42 19.32
C THR A 13 -0.88 -18.81 18.07
N LEU A 14 -1.95 -18.02 18.22
CA LEU A 14 -2.54 -17.26 17.13
C LEU A 14 -1.36 -16.60 16.45
N HIS A 15 -0.94 -17.20 15.34
CA HIS A 15 0.13 -16.69 14.53
C HIS A 15 -0.39 -15.30 14.22
N ALA A 16 0.36 -14.30 14.69
CA ALA A 16 0.20 -12.96 14.26
C ALA A 16 0.31 -12.95 12.73
N ALA A 17 -0.81 -13.20 12.05
CA ALA A 17 -1.09 -12.67 10.73
C ALA A 17 -1.63 -11.24 10.90
N CYS A 18 -1.03 -10.50 11.83
CA CYS A 18 -1.02 -9.05 11.86
C CYS A 18 0.41 -8.56 11.59
N GLY A 19 1.14 -9.31 10.76
CA GLY A 19 2.10 -8.71 9.84
C GLY A 19 1.32 -8.30 8.61
N GLU A 20 0.48 -7.25 8.73
CA GLU A 20 -0.17 -6.61 7.60
C GLU A 20 0.90 -6.38 6.53
N MET A 21 0.78 -7.05 5.39
CA MET A 21 1.69 -6.82 4.29
C MET A 21 1.60 -5.34 3.94
N ALA A 22 2.72 -4.63 4.08
CA ALA A 22 2.89 -3.21 3.82
C ALA A 22 2.75 -2.85 2.32
N ASN A 23 1.73 -3.39 1.64
CA ASN A 23 1.47 -3.23 0.21
C ASN A 23 -0.05 -3.20 -0.07
N GLY A 24 -0.83 -2.56 0.80
CA GLY A 24 -2.22 -2.24 0.48
C GLY A 24 -2.31 -1.38 -0.81
N PRO A 25 -3.45 -1.33 -1.50
CA PRO A 25 -3.58 -0.62 -2.77
C PRO A 25 -3.19 0.87 -2.68
N HIS A 26 -3.40 1.50 -1.53
CA HIS A 26 -2.97 2.87 -1.25
C HIS A 26 -1.45 3.03 -1.20
N ASP A 27 -0.75 2.07 -0.59
CA ASP A 27 0.71 2.08 -0.51
C ASP A 27 1.33 1.88 -1.89
N LEU A 28 0.76 0.97 -2.69
CA LEU A 28 1.21 0.73 -4.06
C LEU A 28 1.05 1.96 -4.96
N LEU A 29 -0.09 2.65 -4.87
CA LEU A 29 -0.29 3.93 -5.55
C LEU A 29 0.74 4.97 -5.10
N ASN A 30 1.01 5.07 -3.80
CA ASN A 30 1.99 6.02 -3.26
C ASN A 30 3.41 5.73 -3.77
N ARG A 31 3.85 4.46 -3.71
CA ARG A 31 5.14 4.03 -4.25
C ARG A 31 5.25 4.27 -5.75
N PHE A 32 4.19 4.02 -6.50
CA PHE A 32 4.14 4.32 -7.93
C PHE A 32 4.39 5.80 -8.19
N CYS A 33 3.66 6.68 -7.49
CA CYS A 33 3.83 8.12 -7.60
C CYS A 33 5.27 8.55 -7.25
N GLN A 34 5.82 8.03 -6.16
CA GLN A 34 7.20 8.30 -5.74
C GLN A 34 8.23 7.86 -6.78
N LYS A 35 8.12 6.62 -7.29
CA LYS A 35 9.08 6.08 -8.28
C LYS A 35 9.04 6.83 -9.60
N GLN A 36 7.85 7.25 -10.02
CA GLN A 36 7.67 8.05 -11.23
C GLN A 36 7.97 9.55 -11.02
N SER A 37 8.25 9.98 -9.78
CA SER A 37 8.41 11.40 -9.41
C SER A 37 7.22 12.26 -9.86
N VAL A 38 6.01 11.70 -9.76
CA VAL A 38 4.75 12.38 -10.07
C VAL A 38 3.88 12.45 -8.82
N ARG A 39 2.89 13.36 -8.83
CA ARG A 39 1.91 13.48 -7.77
C ARG A 39 0.53 13.09 -8.28
N ALA A 40 -0.18 12.28 -7.52
CA ALA A 40 -1.60 12.02 -7.75
C ALA A 40 -2.44 13.24 -7.34
N HIS A 41 -3.27 13.70 -8.26
CA HIS A 41 -4.28 14.74 -8.04
C HIS A 41 -5.64 14.09 -7.90
N TRP A 42 -6.45 14.62 -6.97
CA TRP A 42 -7.75 14.08 -6.62
C TRP A 42 -8.82 15.15 -6.67
N ASP A 43 -9.86 14.90 -7.45
CA ASP A 43 -11.06 15.73 -7.48
C ASP A 43 -12.25 14.95 -6.92
N TYR A 44 -13.09 15.61 -6.11
CA TYR A 44 -14.26 15.00 -5.50
C TYR A 44 -15.51 15.79 -5.85
N PHE A 45 -16.51 15.09 -6.40
CA PHE A 45 -17.79 15.68 -6.78
C PHE A 45 -18.92 14.99 -6.04
N GLN A 46 -19.84 15.77 -5.49
CA GLN A 46 -21.09 15.21 -4.98
C GLN A 46 -22.08 15.13 -6.15
N LEU A 47 -22.43 13.92 -6.57
CA LEU A 47 -23.35 13.68 -7.67
C LEU A 47 -24.82 13.75 -7.23
N GLN A 48 -25.09 13.37 -5.99
CA GLN A 48 -26.45 13.37 -5.43
C GLN A 48 -26.47 13.91 -4.01
N ALA A 49 -27.48 14.72 -3.71
CA ALA A 49 -27.80 15.24 -2.39
C ALA A 49 -28.67 14.22 -1.60
N PRO A 50 -28.83 14.40 -0.28
CA PRO A 50 -29.66 13.51 0.54
C PRO A 50 -31.07 13.28 -0.05
N PRO A 51 -31.68 12.09 0.15
CA PRO A 51 -31.27 11.03 1.09
C PRO A 51 -30.24 10.02 0.56
N GLN A 52 -29.97 9.99 -0.75
CA GLN A 52 -28.98 9.09 -1.36
C GLN A 52 -27.75 9.90 -1.77
N VAL A 53 -26.83 10.09 -0.82
CA VAL A 53 -25.60 10.83 -1.09
C VAL A 53 -24.65 9.95 -1.91
N VAL A 54 -24.31 10.43 -3.11
CA VAL A 54 -23.32 9.79 -3.99
C VAL A 54 -22.17 10.75 -4.22
N TRP A 55 -20.95 10.27 -3.97
CA TRP A 55 -19.71 10.95 -4.26
C TRP A 55 -19.00 10.28 -5.42
N GLN A 56 -18.38 11.07 -6.28
CA GLN A 56 -17.42 10.65 -7.28
C GLN A 56 -16.03 11.12 -6.84
N ALA A 57 -15.06 10.22 -6.92
CA ALA A 57 -13.65 10.56 -6.84
C ALA A 57 -13.03 10.40 -8.23
N SER A 58 -12.15 11.31 -8.60
CA SER A 58 -11.38 11.29 -9.85
C SER A 58 -9.90 11.33 -9.53
N LEU A 59 -9.14 10.37 -10.07
CA LEU A 59 -7.69 10.32 -10.00
C LEU A 59 -7.08 10.83 -11.30
N ASN A 60 -6.18 11.81 -11.19
CA ASN A 60 -5.36 12.30 -12.28
C ASN A 60 -3.88 12.20 -11.89
N ILE A 61 -3.10 11.50 -12.70
CA ILE A 61 -1.64 11.39 -12.54
C ILE A 61 -1.01 11.90 -13.83
N PRO A 62 -0.32 13.06 -13.82
CA PRO A 62 0.27 13.65 -15.01
C PRO A 62 1.14 12.66 -15.78
N GLY A 63 0.84 12.47 -17.07
CA GLY A 63 1.59 11.57 -17.95
C GLY A 63 1.30 10.07 -17.78
N VAL A 64 0.40 9.67 -16.87
CA VAL A 64 0.04 8.27 -16.65
C VAL A 64 -1.46 8.04 -16.88
N VAL A 65 -2.30 8.77 -16.17
CA VAL A 65 -3.76 8.60 -16.20
C VAL A 65 -4.46 9.94 -16.16
N LEU A 66 -5.38 10.15 -17.10
CA LEU A 66 -6.24 11.32 -17.17
C LEU A 66 -7.66 10.93 -16.74
N GLY A 67 -8.03 11.24 -15.50
CA GLY A 67 -9.43 11.24 -15.05
C GLY A 67 -10.03 9.84 -14.80
N PHE A 68 -9.32 8.98 -14.07
CA PHE A 68 -9.86 7.69 -13.66
C PHE A 68 -10.82 7.86 -12.47
N THR A 69 -12.10 7.58 -12.69
CA THR A 69 -13.16 7.92 -11.75
C THR A 69 -13.93 6.71 -11.24
N ARG A 70 -14.35 6.75 -9.96
CA ARG A 70 -15.32 5.84 -9.36
C ARG A 70 -16.25 6.58 -8.41
N THR A 71 -17.42 5.99 -8.18
CA THR A 71 -18.44 6.52 -7.27
C THR A 71 -18.52 5.69 -5.99
N GLY A 72 -18.96 6.32 -4.91
CA GLY A 72 -19.25 5.66 -3.63
C GLY A 72 -20.23 6.48 -2.81
N CYS A 73 -20.76 5.88 -1.74
CA CYS A 73 -21.70 6.53 -0.82
C CYS A 73 -21.00 7.55 0.09
N SER A 74 -19.67 7.61 0.08
CA SER A 74 -18.85 8.60 0.78
C SER A 74 -17.62 8.94 -0.04
N LYS A 75 -16.98 10.09 0.25
CA LYS A 75 -15.69 10.46 -0.37
C LYS A 75 -14.63 9.37 -0.18
N LYS A 76 -14.56 8.78 1.02
CA LYS A 76 -13.61 7.72 1.35
C LYS A 76 -13.88 6.47 0.51
N GLN A 77 -15.13 6.03 0.43
CA GLN A 77 -15.47 4.85 -0.37
C GLN A 77 -15.19 5.06 -1.86
N ALA A 78 -15.55 6.24 -2.40
CA ALA A 78 -15.24 6.58 -3.78
C ALA A 78 -13.72 6.57 -4.03
N TYR A 79 -12.93 7.16 -3.13
CA TYR A 79 -11.47 7.12 -3.16
C TYR A 79 -10.91 5.69 -3.12
N ASP A 80 -11.31 4.89 -2.14
CA ASP A 80 -10.83 3.50 -1.99
C ASP A 80 -11.15 2.67 -3.24
N SER A 81 -12.35 2.86 -3.84
CA SER A 81 -12.72 2.21 -5.10
C SER A 81 -11.85 2.66 -6.28
N VAL A 82 -11.53 3.96 -6.39
CA VAL A 82 -10.62 4.44 -7.44
C VAL A 82 -9.23 3.84 -7.26
N VAL A 83 -8.68 3.84 -6.04
CA VAL A 83 -7.33 3.32 -5.79
C VAL A 83 -7.25 1.82 -6.06
N ARG A 84 -8.22 1.04 -5.58
CA ARG A 84 -8.24 -0.40 -5.80
C ARG A 84 -8.30 -0.73 -7.29
N ASP A 85 -9.27 -0.17 -8.01
CA ASP A 85 -9.44 -0.45 -9.43
C ASP A 85 -8.23 0.06 -10.24
N PHE A 86 -7.63 1.20 -9.89
CA PHE A 86 -6.40 1.67 -10.54
C PHE A 86 -5.23 0.70 -10.32
N VAL A 87 -5.07 0.19 -9.10
CA VAL A 87 -4.00 -0.78 -8.81
C VAL A 87 -4.23 -2.08 -9.56
N GLU A 88 -5.46 -2.59 -9.59
CA GLU A 88 -5.83 -3.82 -10.28
C GLU A 88 -5.67 -3.69 -11.81
N GLU A 89 -6.15 -2.59 -12.40
CA GLU A 89 -6.14 -2.38 -13.86
C GLU A 89 -4.78 -1.91 -14.40
N TYR A 90 -4.04 -1.07 -13.66
CA TYR A 90 -2.83 -0.41 -14.17
C TYR A 90 -1.54 -0.82 -13.47
N LEU A 91 -1.59 -1.13 -12.17
CA LEU A 91 -0.38 -1.45 -11.40
C LEU A 91 -0.15 -2.95 -11.22
N GLY A 92 -1.08 -3.82 -11.63
CA GLY A 92 -0.92 -5.27 -11.54
C GLY A 92 0.35 -5.77 -12.25
N GLU A 93 0.56 -5.33 -13.49
CA GLU A 93 1.76 -5.67 -14.26
C GLU A 93 3.02 -4.93 -13.76
N TRP A 94 2.86 -3.66 -13.34
CA TRP A 94 3.96 -2.86 -12.79
C TRP A 94 4.49 -3.46 -11.48
N GLN A 95 3.63 -4.02 -10.63
CA GLN A 95 4.00 -4.72 -9.40
C GLN A 95 4.83 -5.98 -9.68
N GLY A 96 4.48 -6.74 -10.74
CA GLY A 96 5.30 -7.87 -11.20
C GLY A 96 6.71 -7.44 -11.63
N SER A 97 6.83 -6.27 -12.27
CA SER A 97 8.14 -5.71 -12.68
C SER A 97 8.98 -5.17 -11.52
N LEU A 98 8.34 -4.73 -10.42
CA LEU A 98 9.03 -4.28 -9.20
C LEU A 98 9.78 -5.45 -8.52
N GLN A 99 9.12 -6.61 -8.39
CA GLN A 99 9.73 -7.78 -7.74
C GLN A 99 10.92 -8.33 -8.53
N ALA A 100 10.85 -8.30 -9.86
CA ALA A 100 11.97 -8.70 -10.73
C ALA A 100 13.17 -7.73 -10.63
N GLY A 101 12.93 -6.44 -10.35
CA GLY A 101 13.98 -5.41 -10.27
C GLY A 101 14.58 -5.18 -8.87
N GLU A 102 13.90 -5.59 -7.79
CA GLU A 102 14.44 -5.51 -6.42
C GLU A 102 15.31 -6.72 -6.05
N ALA A 103 15.01 -7.92 -6.56
CA ALA A 103 15.86 -9.10 -6.39
C ALA A 103 17.30 -8.89 -6.96
N ASP A 104 17.42 -8.05 -8.00
CA ASP A 104 18.68 -7.74 -8.68
C ASP A 104 19.55 -6.70 -7.92
N LYS A 105 18.96 -5.89 -7.03
CA LYS A 105 19.71 -4.86 -6.27
C LYS A 105 20.17 -5.30 -4.89
N TRP A 106 19.58 -6.34 -4.32
CA TRP A 106 20.01 -6.88 -3.01
C TRP A 106 21.16 -7.88 -3.11
N SER A 107 21.31 -8.57 -4.25
CA SER A 107 22.47 -9.45 -4.48
C SER A 107 23.75 -8.69 -4.85
N ALA A 108 23.66 -7.40 -5.20
CA ALA A 108 24.79 -6.58 -5.65
C ALA A 108 25.30 -5.54 -4.62
N ARG A 109 24.73 -5.47 -3.41
CA ARG A 109 25.17 -4.53 -2.36
C ARG A 109 25.41 -5.23 -1.01
N SER A 110 26.22 -6.28 -1.04
CA SER A 110 26.80 -6.89 0.16
C SER A 110 28.28 -7.20 -0.06
N ALA A 111 29.05 -6.20 -0.49
CA ALA A 111 30.50 -6.22 -0.47
C ALA A 111 31.02 -4.81 -0.17
N GLY A 112 31.39 -4.56 1.09
CA GLY A 112 32.15 -3.36 1.47
C GLY A 112 31.60 -2.64 2.69
N VAL A 113 32.24 -2.90 3.83
CA VAL A 113 32.11 -2.22 5.12
C VAL A 113 32.69 -0.79 5.05
N VAL A 114 32.22 0.13 5.91
CA VAL A 114 33.01 1.03 6.79
C VAL A 114 32.03 2.00 7.45
N GLY A 115 32.06 2.03 8.80
CA GLY A 115 31.17 2.81 9.63
C GLY A 115 31.47 4.31 9.66
N VAL A 116 30.45 5.05 10.08
CA VAL A 116 30.58 6.34 10.75
C VAL A 116 29.57 6.31 11.90
N GLU A 117 30.05 6.16 13.13
CA GLU A 117 29.35 6.64 14.31
C GLU A 117 29.31 8.17 14.25
N GLY A 118 28.15 8.74 14.55
CA GLY A 118 27.92 10.19 14.53
C GLY A 118 26.55 10.52 15.07
N ASP A 119 26.46 10.49 16.39
CA ASP A 119 25.39 11.00 17.25
C ASP A 119 24.96 12.42 16.84
N ALA A 120 23.64 12.64 16.75
CA ALA A 120 23.03 13.98 16.78
C ALA A 120 21.60 13.87 17.32
N GLU A 121 21.57 13.85 18.64
CA GLU A 121 20.59 14.39 19.57
C GLU A 121 19.45 15.29 18.99
N ALA A 122 18.28 15.09 19.61
CA ALA A 122 17.08 15.91 19.71
C ALA A 122 17.01 17.30 19.03
N ALA A 123 15.86 17.55 18.40
CA ALA A 123 15.14 18.81 18.56
C ALA A 123 13.63 18.56 18.45
N GLU A 124 12.96 18.66 19.60
CA GLU A 124 11.52 18.90 19.73
C GLU A 124 11.17 20.26 19.10
N GLU A 125 10.12 20.30 18.27
CA GLU A 125 9.07 21.34 18.26
C GLU A 125 7.84 20.84 17.46
#